data_AF-W6NH36-F1
#
_entry.id   AF-W6NH36-F1
#
_cell.length_a   1.000
_cell.length_b   1.000
_cell.length_c   1.000
_cell.angle_alpha   90.00
_cell.angle_beta   90.00
_cell.angle_gamma   90.00
#
_symmetry.space_group_name_H-M   'P 1'
#
loop_
_entity.id
_entity.type
_entity.pdbx_description
1 polymer ?
#
loop_
_entity_poly.entity_id
_entity_poly.type
_entity_poly.pdbx_seq_one_letter_code
_entity_poly.pdbx_strand_id
1 'polypeptide(L)' 'MFSITKLALLALFTTSARASMCSDAEGMSDEVRKTFLNKHNEYRTLVAQGKAKNKSGGYVPMAARMLKMV' A
#
# COMPACT_ATOMS: atom_id res chain seq x y z
N MET A 1 11.69 -45.33 -0.67
CA MET A 1 12.79 -44.62 0.01
C MET A 1 13.03 -43.30 -0.73
N PHE A 2 12.61 -42.18 -0.14
CA PHE A 2 12.77 -40.86 -0.76
C PHE A 2 14.24 -40.42 -0.62
N SER A 3 14.92 -40.25 -1.76
CA SER A 3 16.32 -39.85 -1.81
C SER A 3 16.52 -38.47 -1.20
N ILE A 4 17.47 -38.36 -0.28
CA ILE A 4 17.89 -37.15 0.43
C ILE A 4 18.14 -35.96 -0.52
N THR A 5 18.56 -36.26 -1.76
CA THR A 5 18.79 -35.27 -2.83
C THR A 5 17.51 -34.60 -3.34
N LYS A 6 16.37 -35.29 -3.33
CA LYS A 6 15.08 -34.69 -3.73
C LYS A 6 14.54 -33.73 -2.68
N LEU A 7 14.87 -33.96 -1.41
CA LEU A 7 14.45 -33.10 -0.30
C LEU A 7 15.26 -31.79 -0.26
N ALA A 8 16.56 -31.86 -0.53
CA ALA A 8 17.43 -30.68 -0.59
C ALA A 8 17.10 -29.75 -1.77
N LEU A 9 16.74 -30.31 -2.93
CA LEU A 9 16.42 -29.52 -4.12
C LEU A 9 15.08 -28.79 -3.99
N LEU A 10 14.11 -29.35 -3.25
CA LEU A 10 12.81 -28.71 -3.01
C LEU A 10 12.93 -27.50 -2.04
N ALA A 11 13.89 -27.52 -1.12
CA ALA A 11 14.12 -26.43 -0.16
C ALA A 11 14.76 -25.18 -0.79
N LEU A 12 15.45 -25.30 -1.92
CA LEU A 12 16.08 -24.17 -2.62
C LEU A 12 15.08 -23.34 -3.45
N PHE A 13 13.91 -23.88 -3.79
CA PHE A 13 12.88 -23.17 -4.55
C PHE A 13 11.85 -22.42 -3.69
N THR A 14 11.83 -22.60 -2.36
CA THR A 14 10.78 -22.05 -1.49
C THR A 14 11.09 -20.69 -0.89
N THR A 15 12.33 -20.20 -0.96
CA THR A 15 12.69 -18.87 -0.44
C THR A 15 12.60 -17.82 -1.53
N SER A 16 11.37 -17.53 -1.98
CA SER A 16 11.11 -16.30 -2.73
C SER A 16 11.32 -15.11 -1.79
N ALA A 17 12.53 -14.54 -1.80
CA ALA A 17 12.80 -13.28 -1.14
C ALA A 17 11.92 -12.22 -1.80
N ARG A 18 10.81 -11.83 -1.16
CA ARG A 18 10.05 -10.65 -1.56
C ARG A 18 11.00 -9.45 -1.47
N ALA A 19 11.45 -8.95 -2.61
CA ALA A 19 12.17 -7.68 -2.66
C ALA A 19 11.20 -6.59 -2.19
N SER A 20 11.46 -5.99 -1.03
CA SER A 20 10.70 -4.84 -0.53
C SER A 20 11.03 -3.63 -1.41
N MET A 21 10.03 -2.79 -1.71
CA MET A 21 10.22 -1.57 -2.50
C MET A 21 11.12 -0.56 -1.78
N CYS A 22 11.12 -0.58 -0.45
CA CYS A 22 11.91 0.28 0.42
C CYS A 22 12.44 -0.53 1.60
N SER A 23 13.24 0.08 2.47
CA SER A 23 13.59 -0.56 3.74
C SER A 23 12.33 -0.77 4.58
N ASP A 24 12.21 -1.95 5.19
CA ASP A 24 11.19 -2.26 6.20
C ASP A 24 11.59 -1.77 7.61
N ALA A 25 12.63 -0.93 7.71
CA ALA A 25 13.09 -0.34 8.95
C ALA A 25 11.93 0.35 9.69
N GLU A 26 11.97 0.29 11.03
CA GLU A 26 10.99 0.91 11.91
C GLU A 26 9.53 0.50 11.63
N GLY A 27 9.31 -0.70 11.05
CA GLY A 27 7.98 -1.25 10.81
C GLY A 27 7.27 -0.73 9.55
N MET A 28 7.98 -0.03 8.66
CA MET A 28 7.42 0.48 7.41
C MET A 28 7.44 -0.53 6.26
N SER A 29 6.70 -1.63 6.45
CA SER A 29 6.48 -2.61 5.38
C SER A 29 5.76 -1.98 4.18
N ASP A 30 5.92 -2.59 3.01
CA ASP A 30 5.22 -2.17 1.80
C ASP A 30 3.68 -2.19 1.94
N GLU A 31 3.15 -3.09 2.76
CA GLU A 31 1.72 -3.13 3.07
C GLU A 31 1.27 -1.88 3.85
N VAL A 32 2.05 -1.47 4.85
CA VAL A 32 1.79 -0.26 5.64
C VAL A 32 1.87 0.97 4.74
N ARG A 33 2.93 1.07 3.91
CA ARG A 33 3.10 2.17 2.95
C ARG A 33 1.93 2.25 1.96
N LYS A 34 1.49 1.11 1.43
CA LYS A 34 0.33 1.03 0.52
C LYS A 34 -0.97 1.42 1.22
N THR A 35 -1.15 1.05 2.48
CA THR A 35 -2.32 1.43 3.27
C THR A 35 -2.41 2.94 3.44
N PHE A 36 -1.30 3.59 3.82
CA PHE A 36 -1.25 5.05 3.90
C PHE A 36 -1.52 5.72 2.55
N LEU A 37 -0.88 5.26 1.48
CA LEU A 37 -1.05 5.81 0.13
C LEU A 37 -2.52 5.70 -0.32
N ASN A 38 -3.14 4.55 -0.11
CA ASN A 38 -4.54 4.32 -0.48
C ASN A 38 -5.49 5.21 0.32
N LYS A 39 -5.29 5.32 1.65
CA LYS A 39 -6.14 6.18 2.48
C LYS A 39 -6.00 7.67 2.16
N HIS A 40 -4.80 8.15 1.88
CA HIS A 40 -4.63 9.52 1.41
C HIS A 40 -5.36 9.76 0.09
N ASN A 41 -5.23 8.85 -0.87
CA ASN A 41 -5.92 8.97 -2.15
C ASN A 41 -7.46 8.87 -2.04
N GLU A 42 -7.97 8.07 -1.10
CA GLU A 42 -9.40 8.00 -0.78
C GLU A 42 -9.91 9.36 -0.25
N TYR A 43 -9.24 9.94 0.75
CA TYR A 43 -9.62 11.26 1.27
C TYR A 43 -9.46 12.37 0.23
N ARG A 44 -8.39 12.35 -0.57
CA ARG A 44 -8.20 13.28 -1.69
C ARG A 44 -9.33 13.17 -2.71
N THR A 45 -9.86 11.98 -2.96
CA THR A 45 -11.00 11.77 -3.85
C THR A 45 -12.28 12.37 -3.27
N LEU A 46 -12.54 12.19 -1.97
CA LEU A 46 -13.69 12.81 -1.30
C LEU A 46 -13.61 14.34 -1.34
N VAL A 47 -12.43 14.91 -1.11
CA VAL A 47 -12.20 16.36 -1.25
C VAL A 47 -12.38 16.80 -2.70
N ALA A 48 -11.80 16.06 -3.66
CA ALA A 48 -11.88 16.39 -5.08
C ALA A 48 -13.33 16.47 -5.56
N GLN A 49 -14.20 15.60 -5.07
CA GLN A 49 -15.63 15.55 -5.41
C GLN A 49 -16.49 16.53 -4.59
N GLY A 50 -15.91 17.29 -3.66
CA GLY A 50 -16.67 18.15 -2.76
C GLY A 50 -17.59 17.38 -1.80
N LYS A 51 -17.21 16.15 -1.41
CA LYS A 51 -17.98 15.27 -0.51
C LYS A 51 -17.38 15.16 0.89
N ALA A 52 -16.22 15.75 1.13
CA ALA A 52 -15.64 15.80 2.47
C ALA A 52 -16.36 16.85 3.32
N LYS A 53 -16.79 16.47 4.53
CA LYS A 53 -17.47 17.37 5.46
C LYS A 53 -16.49 18.41 6.00
N ASN A 54 -16.88 19.68 5.96
CA ASN A 54 -16.08 20.76 6.53
C ASN A 54 -16.39 20.90 8.03
N LYS A 55 -15.38 21.27 8.83
CA LYS A 55 -15.51 21.53 10.28
C LYS A 55 -16.53 22.63 10.56
N SER A 56 -16.55 23.66 9.73
CA SER A 56 -17.45 24.82 9.90
C SER A 56 -18.89 24.56 9.42
N GLY A 57 -19.22 23.32 9.03
CA GLY A 57 -20.50 22.96 8.43
C GLY A 57 -20.44 22.84 6.91
N GLY A 58 -21.39 22.10 6.33
CA GLY A 58 -21.42 21.82 4.90
C GLY A 58 -20.29 20.91 4.42
N TYR A 59 -20.01 20.97 3.11
CA TYR A 59 -18.96 20.21 2.44
C TYR A 59 -17.87 21.13 1.90
N VAL A 60 -16.67 20.60 1.69
CA VAL A 60 -15.58 21.31 1.02
C VAL A 60 -15.93 21.57 -0.46
N PRO A 61 -15.42 22.63 -1.09
CA PRO A 61 -15.62 22.86 -2.51
C PRO A 61 -14.94 21.78 -3.38
N MET A 62 -15.49 21.54 -4.57
CA MET A 62 -14.92 20.62 -5.55
C MET A 62 -13.55 21.13 -6.04
N ALA A 63 -12.56 20.25 -6.14
CA ALA A 63 -11.24 20.63 -6.64
C ALA A 63 -11.21 20.61 -8.19
N ALA A 64 -10.56 21.60 -8.80
CA ALA A 64 -10.44 21.66 -10.26
C ALA A 64 -9.61 20.50 -10.86
N ARG A 65 -8.55 20.07 -10.15
CA ARG A 65 -7.68 18.97 -10.60
C ARG A 65 -6.85 18.38 -9.45
N MET A 66 -7.45 17.52 -8.63
CA MET A 66 -6.74 16.83 -7.55
C MET A 66 -6.09 15.54 -8.07
N LEU A 67 -4.77 15.54 -8.23
CA LEU A 67 -4.04 14.38 -8.76
C LEU A 67 -3.88 13.25 -7.73
N LYS A 68 -3.71 12.01 -8.21
CA LYS A 68 -3.43 10.84 -7.36
C LYS A 68 -1.97 10.85 -6.91
N MET A 69 -1.73 10.52 -5.64
CA MET A 69 -0.39 10.25 -5.10
C MET A 69 0.10 8.85 -5.52
N VAL A 70 1.42 8.71 -5.64
CA VAL A 70 2.12 7.46 -6.01
C VAL A 70 3.12 7.05 -4.95
#